data_AF-A0A859QHV6-F1
#
_entry.id   AF-A0A859QHV6-F1
#
_cell.length_a   1.000
_cell.length_b   1.000
_cell.length_c   1.000
_cell.angle_alpha   90.00
_cell.angle_beta   90.00
_cell.angle_gamma   90.00
#
_symmetry.space_group_name_H-M   'P 1'
#
loop_
_entity.id
_entity.type
_entity.pdbx_description
1 polymer ?
#
loop_
_entity_poly.entity_id
_entity_poly.type
_entity_poly.pdbx_seq_one_letter_code
_entity_poly.pdbx_strand_id
1 'polypeptide(L)'
;MEPIFTRFANKMSDLAGRPATFAIAFLSIVIWGLCGPVFDFSQNWQLAVNTTTTITTFLMVFILQNSQNRDGQALQAKLDELIRTSSAENRFMGIEELDGKELRKARDDINGKAQAQEHSTGSAE
;
A
#
# COMPACT_ATOMS: atom_id res chain seq x y z
N MET A 1 -15.15 -11.19 14.08
CA MET A 1 -14.78 -11.94 12.85
C MET A 1 -13.53 -11.40 12.15
N GLU A 2 -12.81 -10.43 12.74
CA GLU A 2 -11.56 -9.88 12.19
C GLU A 2 -10.33 -10.82 12.17
N PRO A 3 -10.10 -11.75 13.13
CA PRO A 3 -8.79 -12.42 13.21
C PRO A 3 -8.53 -13.41 12.05
N ILE A 4 -9.58 -13.92 11.40
CA ILE A 4 -9.45 -14.89 10.30
C ILE A 4 -9.13 -14.16 9.00
N PHE A 5 -9.85 -13.09 8.67
CA PHE A 5 -9.59 -12.29 7.48
C PHE A 5 -8.21 -11.64 7.55
N THR A 6 -7.84 -11.03 8.69
CA THR A 6 -6.53 -10.40 8.85
C THR A 6 -5.40 -11.43 8.74
N ARG A 7 -5.53 -12.63 9.34
CA ARG A 7 -4.53 -13.70 9.18
C ARG A 7 -4.43 -14.19 7.74
N PHE A 8 -5.55 -14.35 7.05
CA PHE A 8 -5.58 -14.76 5.65
C PHE A 8 -4.95 -13.69 4.75
N ALA A 9 -5.33 -12.43 4.91
CA ALA A 9 -4.79 -11.30 4.17
C ALA A 9 -3.28 -11.14 4.39
N ASN A 10 -2.81 -11.29 5.64
CA ASN A 10 -1.37 -11.23 5.95
C ASN A 10 -0.60 -12.38 5.30
N LYS A 11 -1.14 -13.60 5.34
CA LYS A 11 -0.54 -14.75 4.66
C LYS A 11 -0.51 -14.54 3.15
N MET A 12 -1.60 -14.02 2.56
CA MET A 12 -1.66 -13.74 1.13
C MET A 12 -0.69 -12.63 0.72
N SER A 13 -0.54 -11.58 1.54
CA SER A 13 0.41 -10.49 1.30
C SER A 13 1.86 -10.97 1.37
N ASP A 14 2.21 -11.76 2.39
CA ASP A 14 3.53 -12.41 2.51
C ASP A 14 3.80 -13.36 1.34
N LEU A 15 2.80 -14.16 0.94
CA LEU A 15 2.93 -15.05 -0.20
C LEU A 15 3.12 -14.26 -1.49
N ALA A 16 2.34 -13.21 -1.73
CA ALA A 16 2.44 -12.38 -2.93
C ALA A 16 3.80 -11.69 -3.08
N GLY A 17 4.47 -11.34 -1.97
CA GLY A 17 5.80 -10.72 -1.99
C GLY A 17 6.97 -11.68 -2.25
N ARG A 18 6.75 -13.01 -2.24
CA ARG A 18 7.83 -14.00 -2.38
C ARG A 18 8.18 -14.28 -3.86
N PRO A 19 9.48 -14.29 -4.24
CA PRO A 19 9.91 -14.62 -5.60
C PRO A 19 9.38 -15.97 -6.13
N ALA A 20 9.27 -16.96 -5.24
CA ALA A 20 8.72 -18.28 -5.58
C ALA A 20 7.26 -18.22 -6.02
N THR A 21 6.46 -17.32 -5.44
CA THR A 21 5.04 -17.14 -5.79
C THR A 21 4.90 -16.52 -7.17
N PHE A 22 5.77 -15.55 -7.51
CA PHE A 22 5.85 -15.00 -8.85
C PHE A 22 6.19 -16.09 -9.88
N ALA A 23 7.18 -16.95 -9.58
CA ALA A 23 7.54 -18.06 -10.46
C ALA A 23 6.38 -19.04 -10.66
N ILE A 24 5.64 -19.38 -9.60
CA ILE A 24 4.44 -20.24 -9.68
C ILE A 24 3.32 -19.58 -10.49
N ALA A 25 3.05 -18.30 -10.27
CA ALA A 25 2.04 -17.55 -11.02
C ALA A 25 2.41 -17.49 -12.51
N PHE A 26 3.68 -17.21 -12.82
CA PHE A 26 4.19 -17.19 -14.18
C PHE A 26 4.08 -18.57 -14.86
N LEU A 27 4.49 -19.64 -14.18
CA LEU A 27 4.32 -21.01 -14.66
C LEU A 27 2.85 -21.35 -14.90
N SER A 28 1.95 -20.87 -14.05
CA SER A 28 0.50 -21.09 -14.22
C SER A 28 -0.03 -20.42 -15.50
N ILE A 29 0.46 -19.21 -15.83
CA ILE A 29 0.14 -18.53 -17.10
C ILE A 29 0.70 -19.31 -18.30
N VAL A 30 1.93 -19.83 -18.18
CA VAL A 30 2.56 -20.63 -19.24
C VAL A 30 1.77 -21.92 -19.48
N ILE A 31 1.44 -22.66 -18.43
CA ILE A 31 0.62 -23.88 -18.49
C ILE A 31 -0.74 -23.57 -19.13
N TRP A 32 -1.38 -22.48 -18.70
CA TRP A 32 -2.64 -22.05 -19.28
C TRP A 32 -2.54 -21.77 -20.79
N GLY A 33 -1.49 -21.06 -21.23
CA GLY A 33 -1.25 -20.78 -22.64
C GLY A 33 -0.98 -22.05 -23.46
N LEU A 34 -0.27 -23.02 -22.89
CA LEU A 34 0.00 -24.32 -23.52
C LEU A 34 -1.25 -25.23 -23.59
N CYS A 35 -2.21 -25.06 -22.68
CA CYS A 35 -3.51 -25.73 -22.76
C CYS A 35 -4.43 -25.12 -23.84
N GLY A 36 -4.23 -23.85 -24.21
CA GLY A 36 -5.06 -23.14 -25.20
C GLY A 36 -5.25 -23.87 -26.54
N PRO A 37 -4.19 -24.41 -27.18
CA PRO A 37 -4.30 -25.19 -28.42
C PRO A 37 -5.16 -26.45 -28.32
N VAL A 38 -5.24 -27.08 -27.14
CA VAL A 38 -6.10 -28.27 -26.91
C VAL A 38 -7.59 -27.89 -26.94
N PHE A 39 -7.91 -26.63 -26.63
CA PHE A 39 -9.28 -26.10 -26.61
C PHE A 39 -9.56 -25.14 -27.78
N ASP A 40 -8.73 -25.16 -28.83
CA ASP A 40 -8.82 -24.27 -30.01
C ASP A 40 -8.90 -22.78 -29.67
N PHE A 41 -8.40 -22.39 -28.49
CA PHE A 41 -8.63 -21.07 -27.92
C PHE A 41 -10.10 -20.63 -28.00
N SER A 42 -11.03 -21.55 -27.74
CA SER A 42 -12.46 -21.28 -27.87
C SER A 42 -12.93 -20.05 -27.09
N GLN A 43 -14.00 -19.41 -27.57
CA GLN A 43 -14.58 -18.23 -26.91
C GLN A 43 -14.97 -18.51 -25.45
N ASN A 44 -15.45 -19.73 -25.15
CA ASN A 44 -15.80 -20.14 -23.78
C ASN A 44 -14.55 -20.31 -22.90
N TRP A 45 -13.47 -20.85 -23.45
CA TRP A 45 -12.19 -20.98 -22.76
C TRP A 45 -11.60 -19.61 -22.39
N GLN A 46 -11.57 -18.69 -23.35
CA GLN A 46 -11.08 -17.32 -23.13
C GLN A 46 -11.96 -16.56 -22.13
N LEU A 47 -13.29 -16.70 -22.22
CA LEU A 47 -14.24 -16.04 -21.33
C LEU A 47 -14.08 -16.52 -19.88
N ALA A 48 -13.91 -17.83 -19.66
CA ALA A 48 -13.68 -18.39 -18.33
C ALA A 48 -12.45 -17.75 -17.68
N VAL A 49 -11.35 -17.65 -18.42
CA VAL A 49 -10.07 -17.15 -17.91
C VAL A 49 -10.10 -15.65 -17.62
N ASN A 50 -10.69 -14.87 -18.52
CA ASN A 50 -10.89 -13.44 -18.32
C ASN A 50 -11.75 -13.18 -17.07
N THR A 51 -12.82 -13.96 -16.90
CA THR A 51 -13.72 -13.84 -15.75
C THR A 51 -12.99 -14.18 -14.45
N THR A 52 -12.26 -15.29 -14.40
CA THR A 52 -11.46 -15.69 -13.23
C THR A 52 -10.39 -14.66 -12.87
N THR A 53 -9.68 -14.13 -13.86
CA THR A 53 -8.64 -13.11 -13.64
C THR A 53 -9.23 -11.81 -13.11
N THR A 54 -10.41 -11.41 -13.61
CA THR A 54 -11.11 -10.22 -13.16
C THR A 54 -11.53 -10.36 -11.69
N ILE A 55 -12.15 -11.48 -11.32
CA ILE A 55 -12.54 -11.75 -9.92
C ILE A 55 -11.31 -11.77 -9.02
N THR A 56 -10.23 -12.45 -9.44
CA THR A 56 -8.99 -12.53 -8.67
C THR A 56 -8.38 -11.15 -8.46
N THR A 57 -8.31 -10.33 -9.51
CA THR A 57 -7.82 -8.95 -9.43
C THR A 57 -8.68 -8.10 -8.50
N PHE A 58 -10.01 -8.23 -8.58
CA PHE A 58 -10.91 -7.50 -7.68
C PHE A 58 -10.65 -7.86 -6.21
N LEU A 59 -10.51 -9.15 -5.90
CA LEU A 59 -10.14 -9.60 -4.56
C LEU A 59 -8.75 -9.13 -4.14
N MET A 60 -7.78 -9.14 -5.07
CA MET A 60 -6.41 -8.67 -4.84
C MET A 60 -6.39 -7.20 -4.41
N VAL A 61 -7.22 -6.34 -5.02
CA VAL A 61 -7.31 -4.93 -4.62
C VAL A 61 -7.72 -4.80 -3.15
N PHE A 62 -8.72 -5.55 -2.68
CA PHE A 62 -9.12 -5.52 -1.26
C PHE A 62 -8.02 -6.04 -0.33
N ILE A 63 -7.35 -7.12 -0.71
CA ILE A 63 -6.24 -7.68 0.07
C ILE A 63 -5.08 -6.67 0.15
N LEU A 64 -4.73 -6.07 -0.98
CA LEU A 64 -3.66 -5.08 -1.07
C LEU A 64 -3.99 -3.84 -0.26
N GLN A 65 -5.22 -3.32 -0.37
CA GLN A 65 -5.69 -2.19 0.43
C GLN A 65 -5.65 -2.50 1.94
N ASN A 66 -6.06 -3.70 2.36
CA ASN A 66 -5.98 -4.10 3.76
C ASN A 66 -4.52 -4.16 4.25
N SER A 67 -3.61 -4.72 3.45
CA SER A 67 -2.18 -4.76 3.79
C SER A 67 -1.61 -3.34 3.87
N GLN A 68 -1.88 -2.51 2.86
CA GLN A 68 -1.40 -1.13 2.78
C GLN A 68 -1.93 -0.28 3.93
N ASN A 69 -3.21 -0.41 4.29
CA ASN A 69 -3.80 0.31 5.42
C ASN A 69 -3.11 -0.05 6.74
N ARG A 70 -2.85 -1.34 6.96
CA ARG A 70 -2.15 -1.81 8.15
C ARG A 70 -0.70 -1.34 8.20
N ASP A 71 0.01 -1.41 7.08
CA ASP A 71 1.40 -0.97 6.98
C ASP A 71 1.51 0.55 7.16
N GLY A 72 0.52 1.32 6.67
CA GLY A 72 0.40 2.77 6.90
C GLY A 72 0.24 3.13 8.37
N GLN A 73 -0.66 2.47 9.10
CA GLN A 73 -0.85 2.68 10.54
C GLN A 73 0.41 2.31 11.35
N ALA A 74 1.09 1.21 10.97
CA ALA A 74 2.33 0.81 11.63
C ALA A 74 3.47 1.82 11.39
N LEU A 75 3.51 2.44 10.22
CA LEU A 75 4.46 3.52 9.91
C LEU A 75 4.17 4.77 10.75
N GLN A 76 2.89 5.19 10.83
CA GLN A 76 2.45 6.32 11.66
C GLN A 76 2.85 6.13 13.13
N ALA A 77 2.53 4.98 13.73
CA ALA A 77 2.89 4.70 15.12
C ALA A 77 4.41 4.75 15.39
N LYS A 78 5.24 4.32 14.42
CA LYS A 78 6.71 4.44 14.54
C LYS A 78 7.19 5.88 14.45
N LEU A 79 6.56 6.69 13.59
CA LEU A 79 6.88 8.12 13.46
C LEU A 79 6.44 8.89 14.70
N ASP A 80 5.26 8.59 15.25
CA ASP A 80 4.77 9.19 16.49
C ASP A 80 5.73 8.95 17.66
N GLU A 81 6.24 7.72 17.81
CA GLU A 81 7.23 7.42 18.85
C GLU A 81 8.56 8.16 18.63
N LEU A 82 8.99 8.32 17.38
CA LEU A 82 10.19 9.10 17.06
C LEU A 82 9.99 10.59 17.36
N ILE A 83 8.83 11.16 17.03
CA ILE A 83 8.48 12.55 17.34
C ILE A 83 8.47 12.72 18.87
N ARG A 84 7.79 11.84 19.59
CA ARG A 84 7.65 11.85 21.06
C ARG A 84 9.00 11.87 21.79
N THR A 85 10.00 11.18 21.25
CA THR A 85 11.34 11.05 21.86
C THR A 85 12.35 12.08 21.36
N SER A 86 11.99 12.85 20.32
CA SER A 86 12.83 13.89 19.73
C SER A 86 12.50 15.29 20.27
N SER A 87 13.26 16.30 19.85
CA SER A 87 12.90 17.72 20.08
C SER A 87 11.89 18.26 19.05
N ALA A 88 11.25 17.39 18.26
CA ALA A 88 10.21 17.78 17.33
C ALA A 88 8.93 18.20 18.09
N GLU A 89 8.13 19.06 17.46
CA GLU A 89 6.90 19.57 18.07
C GLU A 89 5.85 18.44 18.13
N ASN A 90 5.44 18.03 19.35
CA ASN A 90 4.42 16.98 19.56
C ASN A 90 3.08 17.23 18.85
N ARG A 91 2.83 18.46 18.40
CA ARG A 91 1.66 18.84 17.60
C ARG A 91 1.54 18.07 16.27
N PHE A 92 2.61 17.41 15.81
CA PHE A 92 2.62 16.60 14.59
C PHE A 92 2.30 15.12 14.81
N MET A 93 2.16 14.68 16.07
CA MET A 93 1.73 13.33 16.39
C MET A 93 0.25 13.16 16.02
N GLY A 94 -0.10 12.07 15.32
CA GLY A 94 -1.48 11.80 14.90
C GLY A 94 -2.06 12.81 13.89
N ILE A 95 -1.21 13.50 13.12
CA ILE A 95 -1.63 14.53 12.16
C ILE A 95 -2.56 13.97 11.06
N GLU A 96 -2.52 12.67 10.79
CA GLU A 96 -3.37 11.96 9.84
C GLU A 96 -4.87 11.94 10.23
N GLU A 97 -5.19 12.18 11.49
CA GLU A 97 -6.58 12.23 11.97
C GLU A 97 -7.26 13.58 11.65
N LEU A 98 -6.47 14.59 11.27
CA LEU A 98 -6.98 15.92 10.93
C LEU A 98 -7.81 15.92 9.64
N ASP A 99 -8.81 16.81 9.58
CA ASP A 99 -9.51 17.14 8.34
C ASP A 99 -8.51 17.62 7.27
N GLY A 100 -8.76 17.32 6.00
CA GLY A 100 -7.95 17.80 4.87
C GLY A 100 -7.67 19.31 4.87
N LYS A 101 -8.58 20.16 5.38
CA LYS A 101 -8.30 21.60 5.56
C LYS A 101 -7.31 21.88 6.69
N GLU A 102 -7.43 21.17 7.80
CA GLU A 102 -6.56 21.30 8.97
C GLU A 102 -5.16 20.76 8.68
N LEU A 103 -5.07 19.59 8.03
CA LEU A 103 -3.83 18.99 7.57
C LEU A 103 -3.09 19.92 6.59
N ARG A 104 -3.82 20.56 5.67
CA ARG A 104 -3.24 21.52 4.73
C ARG A 104 -2.71 22.76 5.45
N LYS A 105 -3.44 23.31 6.42
CA LYS A 105 -2.95 24.43 7.25
C LYS A 105 -1.69 24.06 8.03
N ALA A 106 -1.66 22.87 8.63
CA ALA A 106 -0.49 22.38 9.34
C ALA A 106 0.73 22.23 8.40
N ARG A 107 0.51 21.72 7.17
CA ARG A 107 1.55 21.64 6.14
C ARG A 107 2.06 23.01 5.69
N ASP A 108 1.18 23.98 5.51
CA ASP A 108 1.55 25.33 5.11
C ASP A 108 2.35 26.05 6.21
N ASP A 109 2.03 25.84 7.50
CA ASP A 109 2.81 26.34 8.65
C ASP A 109 4.25 25.77 8.65
N ILE A 110 4.42 24.48 8.36
CA ILE A 110 5.74 23.82 8.25
C ILE A 110 6.57 24.48 7.16
N ASN A 111 6.00 24.59 5.96
CA ASN A 111 6.70 25.16 4.81
C ASN A 111 7.08 26.63 5.07
N GLY A 112 6.21 27.40 5.73
CA GLY A 112 6.48 28.78 6.12
C GLY A 112 7.63 28.91 7.12
N LYS A 113 7.67 28.05 8.15
CA LYS A 113 8.77 28.03 9.13
C LYS A 113 10.11 27.62 8.51
N ALA A 114 10.10 26.61 7.63
CA ALA A 114 11.31 26.16 6.94
C ALA A 114 11.90 27.28 6.07
N GLN A 115 11.08 27.99 5.31
CA GLN A 115 11.49 29.13 4.48
C GLN A 115 12.03 30.31 5.31
N ALA A 116 11.40 30.61 6.46
CA ALA A 116 11.86 31.66 7.35
C ALA A 116 13.23 31.33 7.98
N GLN A 117 13.49 30.05 8.24
CA GLN A 117 14.75 29.57 8.79
C GLN A 117 15.88 29.56 7.74
N GLU A 118 15.58 29.25 6.49
CA GLU A 118 16.51 29.37 5.37
C GLU A 118 16.87 30.84 5.09
N HIS A 119 15.89 31.75 5.09
CA HIS A 119 16.12 33.19 4.89
C HIS A 119 16.92 33.86 6.02
N SER A 120 16.81 33.37 7.25
CA SER A 120 17.58 33.87 8.40
C SER A 120 18.98 33.28 8.47
N THR A 121 19.19 32.06 7.99
CA THR A 121 20.51 31.41 7.93
C THR A 121 21.34 31.94 6.75
N GLY A 122 20.74 32.18 5.59
CA GLY A 122 21.42 32.75 4.42
C GLY A 122 21.68 34.27 4.47
N SER A 123 21.19 34.97 5.49
CA SER A 123 21.48 36.40 5.76
C SER A 123 22.57 36.58 6.83
N ALA A 124 23.04 35.47 7.43
CA ALA A 124 24.09 35.42 8.45
C ALA A 124 25.44 34.91 7.92
N GLU A 125 25.51 34.51 6.65
CA GLU A 125 26.74 34.32 5.84
C GLU A 125 26.99 35.54 4.95
#